data_AF-A0A7C4FFI8-F1
#
_entry.id   AF-A0A7C4FFI8-F1
#
_cell.length_a   1.000
_cell.length_b   1.000
_cell.length_c   1.000
_cell.angle_alpha   90.00
_cell.angle_beta   90.00
_cell.angle_gamma   90.00
#
_symmetry.space_group_name_H-M   'P 1'
#
loop_
_entity.id
_entity.type
_entity.pdbx_description
1 polymer ?
#
loop_
_entity_poly.entity_id
_entity_poly.type
_entity_poly.pdbx_seq_one_letter_code
_entity_poly.pdbx_strand_id
1 'polypeptide(L)'
;HSGCRYVADVEVARECYSENQILRRIAPYLFEKNGGLFVAITEDDLGYRDFFLRKCEEAGIPVREVSREEALKLEPNLNPELKAAVVVPDGTFDPLKVILSFLASAKKHGADIRLYNEARGFRVEGGEVRAVKVLDKVSLREYELEADFFVNATGAWANKVASLAGLRVPVKPSPGVMVALDGRIGNMVFNRLNKPGDGDIIVHHRGTSVIGTTSWVVSDPDEVVAPKEHVELLLRRGAEMAPIISKMRVKAVYVSSRPLIGQAAQTGREVSRSFAVIDHSSEGVSNFFSIIGGKFITARLMAEKMGDVICEHAGVSAPSRTAELPLVPYWHFFG
;
A
#
# COMPACT_ATOMS: atom_id res chain seq x y z
N HIS A 1 -5.89 2.18 6.26
CA HIS A 1 -7.26 1.64 6.33
C HIS A 1 -7.35 0.53 7.37
N SER A 2 -8.54 0.25 7.88
CA SER A 2 -8.91 -0.78 8.85
C SER A 2 -9.17 -2.14 8.22
N GLY A 3 -9.27 -2.21 6.89
CA GLY A 3 -9.67 -3.44 6.19
C GLY A 3 -11.15 -3.47 5.79
N CYS A 4 -11.97 -2.53 6.29
CA CYS A 4 -13.40 -2.41 5.94
C CYS A 4 -13.68 -2.38 4.43
N ARG A 5 -12.81 -1.74 3.65
CA ARG A 5 -12.90 -1.74 2.17
C ARG A 5 -12.87 -3.13 1.53
N TYR A 6 -12.22 -4.09 2.19
CA TYR A 6 -11.94 -5.42 1.66
C TYR A 6 -12.84 -6.50 2.26
N VAL A 7 -13.91 -6.14 2.96
CA VAL A 7 -14.75 -7.07 3.73
C VAL A 7 -15.48 -8.11 2.89
N ALA A 8 -15.53 -7.95 1.55
CA ALA A 8 -15.93 -9.03 0.66
C ALA A 8 -15.03 -10.27 0.80
N ASP A 9 -13.75 -10.08 1.13
CA ASP A 9 -12.81 -11.11 1.56
C ASP A 9 -12.45 -10.89 3.05
N VAL A 10 -13.12 -11.67 3.91
CA VAL A 10 -13.03 -11.54 5.37
C VAL A 10 -11.60 -11.77 5.89
N GLU A 11 -10.86 -12.69 5.27
CA GLU A 11 -9.48 -13.00 5.67
C GLU A 11 -8.55 -11.82 5.37
N VAL A 12 -8.66 -11.27 4.16
CA VAL A 12 -7.89 -10.08 3.77
C VAL A 12 -8.24 -8.87 4.65
N ALA A 13 -9.53 -8.69 4.96
CA ALA A 13 -9.98 -7.61 5.85
C ALA A 13 -9.39 -7.77 7.26
N ARG A 14 -9.42 -8.97 7.82
CA ARG A 14 -8.87 -9.28 9.16
C ARG A 14 -7.36 -9.11 9.21
N GLU A 15 -6.64 -9.57 8.18
CA GLU A 15 -5.19 -9.36 8.03
C GLU A 15 -4.85 -7.86 8.04
N CYS A 16 -5.57 -7.08 7.24
CA CYS A 16 -5.38 -5.63 7.17
C CYS A 16 -5.67 -4.94 8.51
N TYR A 17 -6.70 -5.39 9.24
CA TYR A 17 -7.05 -4.84 10.54
C TYR A 17 -5.99 -5.16 11.60
N SER A 18 -5.50 -6.40 11.63
CA SER A 18 -4.45 -6.84 12.54
C SER A 18 -3.17 -6.01 12.33
N GLU A 19 -2.71 -5.89 11.08
CA GLU A 19 -1.52 -5.10 10.77
C GLU A 19 -1.73 -3.60 11.05
N ASN A 20 -2.94 -3.08 10.88
CA ASN A 20 -3.27 -1.71 11.28
C ASN A 20 -3.03 -1.50 12.78
N GLN A 21 -3.49 -2.43 13.63
CA GLN A 21 -3.28 -2.35 15.08
C GLN A 21 -1.79 -2.47 15.44
N ILE A 22 -1.07 -3.38 14.78
CA ILE A 22 0.37 -3.57 14.99
C ILE A 22 1.13 -2.28 14.64
N LEU A 23 0.91 -1.71 13.45
CA LEU A 23 1.59 -0.49 13.02
C LEU A 23 1.31 0.71 13.94
N ARG A 24 0.06 0.86 14.41
CA ARG A 24 -0.29 1.88 15.40
C ARG A 24 0.39 1.67 16.75
N ARG A 25 0.70 0.43 17.13
CA ARG A 25 1.41 0.08 18.37
C ARG A 25 2.91 0.33 18.25
N ILE A 26 3.53 -0.10 17.14
CA ILE A 26 4.99 0.01 16.97
C ILE A 26 5.45 1.37 16.45
N ALA A 27 4.56 2.18 15.86
CA ALA A 27 4.88 3.51 15.37
C ALA A 27 3.76 4.54 15.64
N PRO A 28 3.32 4.73 16.89
CA PRO A 28 2.13 5.51 17.23
C PRO A 28 2.21 6.98 16.78
N TYR A 29 3.42 7.55 16.71
CA TYR A 29 3.67 8.94 16.33
C TYR A 29 3.49 9.22 14.83
N LEU A 30 3.28 8.18 14.00
CA LEU A 30 3.12 8.31 12.55
C LEU A 30 1.66 8.33 12.08
N PHE A 31 0.73 7.92 12.94
CA PHE A 31 -0.67 7.73 12.59
C PHE A 31 -1.55 8.80 13.23
N GLU A 32 -2.33 9.51 12.41
CA GLU A 32 -3.49 10.24 12.89
C GLU A 32 -4.58 9.24 13.27
N LYS A 33 -5.04 9.29 14.52
CA LYS A 33 -6.14 8.45 15.02
C LYS A 33 -7.50 9.11 14.72
N ASN A 34 -7.68 9.54 13.49
CA ASN A 34 -8.86 10.27 13.03
C ASN A 34 -10.04 9.39 12.62
N GLY A 35 -9.91 8.06 12.56
CA GLY A 35 -11.02 7.21 12.16
C GLY A 35 -11.39 7.38 10.68
N GLY A 36 -12.51 6.77 10.30
CA GLY A 36 -13.13 7.00 8.99
C GLY A 36 -14.64 6.82 9.04
N LEU A 37 -15.29 7.28 7.98
CA LEU A 37 -16.71 7.16 7.72
C LEU A 37 -16.90 6.52 6.35
N PHE A 38 -17.66 5.43 6.31
CA PHE A 38 -18.25 4.95 5.07
C PHE A 38 -19.64 5.58 4.92
N VAL A 39 -19.88 6.31 3.84
CA VAL A 39 -21.13 7.05 3.61
C VAL A 39 -21.86 6.54 2.38
N ALA A 40 -23.17 6.34 2.50
CA ALA A 40 -24.05 6.02 1.38
C ALA A 40 -24.63 7.31 0.78
N ILE A 41 -24.40 7.52 -0.52
CA ILE A 41 -24.90 8.71 -1.24
C ILE A 41 -26.11 8.32 -2.12
N THR A 42 -26.03 7.17 -2.79
CA THR A 42 -27.11 6.63 -3.64
C THR A 42 -27.89 5.52 -2.96
N GLU A 43 -29.04 5.14 -3.52
CA GLU A 43 -29.79 3.95 -3.07
C GLU A 43 -28.98 2.66 -3.21
N ASP A 44 -28.14 2.55 -4.26
CA ASP A 44 -27.24 1.40 -4.42
C ASP A 44 -26.19 1.32 -3.30
N ASP A 45 -25.64 2.46 -2.87
CA ASP A 45 -24.72 2.50 -1.72
C ASP A 45 -25.44 2.06 -0.44
N LEU A 46 -26.70 2.49 -0.26
CA LEU A 46 -27.54 2.09 0.87
C LEU A 46 -27.82 0.58 0.85
N GLY A 47 -28.09 0.01 -0.33
CA GLY A 47 -28.29 -1.43 -0.51
C GLY A 47 -27.06 -2.27 -0.18
N TYR A 48 -25.85 -1.69 -0.22
CA TYR A 48 -24.61 -2.39 0.16
C TYR A 48 -24.38 -2.43 1.68
N ARG A 49 -25.07 -1.58 2.46
CA ARG A 49 -24.86 -1.38 3.89
C ARG A 49 -24.93 -2.67 4.71
N ASP A 50 -26.01 -3.44 4.59
CA ASP A 50 -26.22 -4.63 5.45
C ASP A 50 -25.19 -5.72 5.16
N PHE A 51 -24.79 -5.86 3.88
CA PHE A 51 -23.67 -6.71 3.50
C PHE A 51 -22.37 -6.24 4.16
N PHE A 52 -22.07 -4.94 4.09
CA PHE A 52 -20.85 -4.36 4.64
C PHE A 52 -20.76 -4.54 6.16
N LEU A 53 -21.83 -4.26 6.90
CA LEU A 53 -21.87 -4.39 8.36
C LEU A 53 -21.64 -5.83 8.81
N ARG A 54 -22.40 -6.78 8.25
CA ARG A 54 -22.24 -8.21 8.53
C ARG A 54 -20.82 -8.68 8.26
N LYS A 55 -20.22 -8.25 7.15
CA LYS A 55 -18.86 -8.66 6.81
C LYS A 55 -17.78 -7.99 7.68
N CYS A 56 -18.02 -6.77 8.16
CA CYS A 56 -17.16 -6.16 9.18
C CYS A 56 -17.20 -6.96 10.49
N GLU A 57 -18.40 -7.38 10.92
CA GLU A 57 -18.58 -8.22 12.10
C GLU A 57 -17.88 -9.59 11.94
N GLU A 58 -18.07 -10.28 10.81
CA GLU A 58 -17.36 -11.54 10.49
C GLU A 58 -15.83 -11.36 10.51
N ALA A 59 -15.33 -10.19 10.07
CA ALA A 59 -13.90 -9.87 10.09
C ALA A 59 -13.37 -9.46 11.47
N GLY A 60 -14.25 -9.22 12.45
CA GLY A 60 -13.89 -8.72 13.77
C GLY A 60 -13.47 -7.26 13.79
N ILE A 61 -13.92 -6.46 12.82
CA ILE A 61 -13.60 -5.03 12.72
C ILE A 61 -14.73 -4.25 13.41
N PRO A 62 -14.43 -3.47 14.48
CA PRO A 62 -15.45 -2.73 15.19
C PRO A 62 -15.99 -1.61 14.30
N VAL A 63 -17.29 -1.61 14.04
CA VAL A 63 -17.97 -0.56 13.27
C VAL A 63 -19.17 -0.04 14.04
N ARG A 64 -19.55 1.21 13.78
CA ARG A 64 -20.68 1.85 14.45
C ARG A 64 -21.49 2.64 13.46
N GLU A 65 -22.73 2.23 13.23
CA GLU A 65 -23.68 3.03 12.46
C GLU A 65 -24.01 4.33 13.22
N VAL A 66 -24.15 5.41 12.47
CA VAL A 66 -24.48 6.72 13.00
C VAL A 66 -25.61 7.35 12.19
N SER A 67 -26.43 8.16 12.83
CA SER A 67 -27.44 8.93 12.12
C SER A 67 -26.77 9.95 11.19
N ARG A 68 -27.51 10.40 10.17
CA ARG A 68 -27.06 11.51 9.30
C ARG A 68 -26.67 12.74 10.11
N GLU A 69 -27.46 13.08 11.13
CA GLU A 69 -27.21 14.24 11.99
C GLU A 69 -25.92 14.08 12.80
N GLU A 70 -25.64 12.88 13.30
CA GLU A 70 -24.38 12.59 13.98
C GLU A 70 -23.20 12.63 12.99
N ALA A 71 -23.34 12.04 11.80
CA ALA A 71 -22.31 12.09 10.76
C ALA A 71 -21.95 13.53 10.36
N LEU A 72 -22.94 14.40 10.18
CA LEU A 72 -22.73 15.81 9.85
C LEU A 72 -22.19 16.63 11.03
N LYS A 73 -22.45 16.22 12.28
CA LYS A 73 -21.78 16.80 13.46
C LYS A 73 -20.30 16.42 13.52
N LEU A 74 -19.97 15.18 13.17
CA LEU A 74 -18.58 14.72 13.10
C LEU A 74 -17.83 15.39 11.94
N GLU A 75 -18.46 15.46 10.77
CA GLU A 75 -17.85 15.90 9.51
C GLU A 75 -18.80 16.82 8.73
N PRO A 76 -18.80 18.13 9.02
CA PRO A 76 -19.78 19.09 8.47
C PRO A 76 -19.77 19.28 6.96
N ASN A 77 -18.67 18.89 6.30
CA ASN A 77 -18.52 19.03 4.85
C ASN A 77 -18.97 17.78 4.06
N LEU A 78 -19.44 16.72 4.74
CA LEU A 78 -20.11 15.62 4.08
C LEU A 78 -21.37 16.09 3.35
N ASN A 79 -21.78 15.33 2.35
CA ASN A 79 -23.02 15.57 1.63
C ASN A 79 -24.21 15.55 2.61
N PRO A 80 -24.96 16.66 2.76
CA PRO A 80 -26.08 16.73 3.71
C PRO A 80 -27.26 15.81 3.36
N GLU A 81 -27.27 15.24 2.15
CA GLU A 81 -28.28 14.28 1.68
C GLU A 81 -27.84 12.82 1.83
N LEU A 82 -26.71 12.54 2.51
CA LEU A 82 -26.25 11.17 2.76
C LEU A 82 -27.35 10.31 3.42
N LYS A 83 -27.47 9.07 2.94
CA LYS A 83 -28.55 8.14 3.32
C LYS A 83 -28.20 7.29 4.54
N ALA A 84 -26.91 6.97 4.70
CA ALA A 84 -26.39 6.20 5.84
C ALA A 84 -24.90 6.53 6.04
N ALA A 85 -24.42 6.31 7.26
CA ALA A 85 -23.02 6.48 7.62
C ALA A 85 -22.58 5.42 8.64
N VAL A 86 -21.37 4.90 8.47
CA VAL A 86 -20.76 3.92 9.35
C VAL A 86 -19.37 4.37 9.74
N VAL A 87 -19.15 4.57 11.05
CA VAL A 87 -17.83 4.86 11.62
C VAL A 87 -16.99 3.59 11.64
N VAL A 88 -15.74 3.71 11.19
CA VAL A 88 -14.75 2.63 11.10
C VAL A 88 -13.40 3.05 11.70
N PRO A 89 -12.55 2.11 12.15
CA PRO A 89 -11.26 2.41 12.80
C PRO A 89 -10.16 2.69 11.77
N ASP A 90 -10.50 3.46 10.74
CA ASP A 90 -9.54 3.98 9.77
C ASP A 90 -8.60 5.00 10.40
N GLY A 91 -7.62 5.41 9.62
CA GLY A 91 -6.65 6.41 10.03
C GLY A 91 -5.80 6.84 8.86
N THR A 92 -5.13 7.98 9.02
CA THR A 92 -4.20 8.51 8.03
C THR A 92 -2.79 8.54 8.59
N PHE A 93 -1.80 8.48 7.71
CA PHE A 93 -0.39 8.58 8.06
C PHE A 93 0.38 9.18 6.89
N ASP A 94 1.58 9.67 7.16
CA ASP A 94 2.53 10.08 6.12
C ASP A 94 3.30 8.83 5.65
N PRO A 95 3.07 8.32 4.41
CA PRO A 95 3.71 7.10 3.96
C PRO A 95 5.24 7.24 3.90
N LEU A 96 5.76 8.42 3.58
CA LEU A 96 7.20 8.66 3.52
C LEU A 96 7.84 8.55 4.90
N LYS A 97 7.19 9.08 5.93
CA LYS A 97 7.71 8.96 7.31
C LYS A 97 7.70 7.52 7.81
N VAL A 98 6.71 6.72 7.43
CA VAL A 98 6.68 5.29 7.78
C VAL A 98 7.82 4.56 7.07
N ILE A 99 8.02 4.79 5.77
CA ILE A 99 9.15 4.21 5.02
C ILE A 99 10.49 4.61 5.66
N LEU A 100 10.68 5.90 5.94
CA LEU A 100 11.91 6.39 6.59
C LEU A 100 12.12 5.80 7.98
N SER A 101 11.05 5.50 8.72
CA SER A 101 11.16 4.83 10.02
C SER A 101 11.55 3.36 9.88
N PHE A 102 11.08 2.65 8.84
CA PHE A 102 11.59 1.32 8.50
C PHE A 102 13.08 1.36 8.14
N LEU A 103 13.49 2.31 7.30
CA LEU A 103 14.89 2.47 6.90
C LEU A 103 15.80 2.86 8.08
N ALA A 104 15.37 3.79 8.94
CA ALA A 104 16.08 4.15 10.17
C ALA A 104 16.22 2.94 11.11
N SER A 105 15.17 2.11 11.20
CA SER A 105 15.20 0.88 11.99
C SER A 105 16.18 -0.13 11.40
N ALA A 106 16.19 -0.32 10.08
CA ALA A 106 17.15 -1.20 9.41
C ALA A 106 18.60 -0.71 9.64
N LYS A 107 18.88 0.59 9.45
CA LYS A 107 20.21 1.20 9.69
C LYS A 107 20.66 1.01 11.13
N LYS A 108 19.77 1.19 12.12
CA LYS A 108 20.07 0.92 13.54
C LYS A 108 20.49 -0.53 13.80
N HIS A 109 20.00 -1.48 13.00
CA HIS A 109 20.36 -2.89 13.08
C HIS A 109 21.48 -3.29 12.12
N GLY A 110 22.21 -2.31 11.55
CA GLY A 110 23.41 -2.54 10.75
C GLY A 110 23.20 -2.66 9.24
N ALA A 111 22.00 -2.35 8.71
CA ALA A 111 21.78 -2.36 7.27
C ALA A 111 22.55 -1.21 6.56
N ASP A 112 23.25 -1.55 5.48
CA ASP A 112 23.78 -0.59 4.51
C ASP A 112 22.67 -0.18 3.53
N ILE A 113 22.40 1.12 3.40
CA ILE A 113 21.32 1.65 2.57
C ILE A 113 21.92 2.61 1.54
N ARG A 114 21.87 2.22 0.28
CA ARG A 114 22.42 2.97 -0.85
C ARG A 114 21.33 3.55 -1.72
N LEU A 115 20.97 4.81 -1.48
CA LEU A 115 20.05 5.55 -2.35
C LEU A 115 20.72 5.86 -3.69
N TYR A 116 19.91 6.15 -4.72
CA TYR A 116 20.40 6.48 -6.07
C TYR A 116 21.23 5.38 -6.75
N ASN A 117 21.17 4.15 -6.26
CA ASN A 117 21.88 3.00 -6.81
C ASN A 117 20.88 2.10 -7.54
N GLU A 118 20.99 2.05 -8.87
CA GLU A 118 20.09 1.28 -9.73
C GLU A 118 20.70 -0.08 -10.07
N ALA A 119 19.96 -1.16 -9.82
CA ALA A 119 20.32 -2.49 -10.32
C ALA A 119 20.14 -2.54 -11.85
N ARG A 120 21.23 -2.84 -12.57
CA ARG A 120 21.29 -2.85 -14.04
C ARG A 120 21.46 -4.24 -14.63
N GLY A 121 21.78 -5.24 -13.81
CA GLY A 121 22.06 -6.59 -14.26
C GLY A 121 22.42 -7.50 -13.10
N PHE A 122 22.41 -8.79 -13.35
CA PHE A 122 22.89 -9.80 -12.41
C PHE A 122 23.91 -10.70 -13.10
N ARG A 123 24.96 -11.09 -12.36
CA ARG A 123 25.88 -12.15 -12.79
C ARG A 123 25.35 -13.47 -12.23
N VAL A 124 24.83 -14.32 -13.11
CA VAL A 124 24.25 -15.62 -12.75
C VAL A 124 25.20 -16.73 -13.21
N GLU A 125 25.66 -17.56 -12.28
CA GLU A 125 26.65 -18.61 -12.53
C GLU A 125 26.30 -19.87 -11.72
N GLY A 126 26.21 -21.01 -12.41
CA GLY A 126 25.92 -22.29 -11.74
C GLY A 126 24.55 -22.36 -11.08
N GLY A 127 23.57 -21.61 -11.59
CA GLY A 127 22.22 -21.56 -11.01
C GLY A 127 22.09 -20.65 -9.78
N GLU A 128 23.05 -19.75 -9.57
CA GLU A 128 23.03 -18.78 -8.47
C GLU A 128 23.42 -17.39 -8.98
N VAL A 129 22.82 -16.35 -8.41
CA VAL A 129 23.28 -14.98 -8.57
C VAL A 129 24.52 -14.79 -7.71
N ARG A 130 25.64 -14.41 -8.34
CA ARG A 130 26.90 -14.09 -7.66
C ARG A 130 27.02 -12.62 -7.30
N ALA A 131 26.51 -11.76 -8.18
CA ALA A 131 26.54 -10.31 -7.96
C ALA A 131 25.40 -9.59 -8.66
N VAL A 132 25.03 -8.43 -8.12
CA VAL A 132 24.23 -7.41 -8.80
C VAL A 132 25.14 -6.33 -9.38
N LYS A 133 24.94 -5.97 -10.64
CA LYS A 133 25.57 -4.82 -11.31
C LYS A 133 24.77 -3.58 -10.96
N VAL A 134 25.43 -2.56 -10.44
CA VAL A 134 24.82 -1.35 -9.90
C VAL A 134 25.38 -0.13 -10.62
N LEU A 135 24.50 0.79 -11.01
CA LEU A 135 24.85 2.14 -11.43
C LEU A 135 24.55 3.12 -10.29
N ASP A 136 25.58 3.75 -9.74
CA ASP A 136 25.43 4.90 -8.85
C ASP A 136 25.08 6.13 -9.69
N LYS A 137 23.86 6.64 -9.56
CA LYS A 137 23.38 7.80 -10.33
C LYS A 137 23.97 9.13 -9.87
N VAL A 138 24.65 9.18 -8.72
CA VAL A 138 25.34 10.38 -8.24
C VAL A 138 26.73 10.47 -8.85
N SER A 139 27.54 9.42 -8.73
CA SER A 139 28.90 9.40 -9.29
C SER A 139 28.98 8.96 -10.75
N LEU A 140 27.89 8.41 -11.29
CA LEU A 140 27.80 7.79 -12.62
C LEU A 140 28.75 6.59 -12.81
N ARG A 141 29.18 5.97 -11.71
CA ARG A 141 30.07 4.81 -11.73
C ARG A 141 29.26 3.52 -11.67
N GLU A 142 29.75 2.52 -12.38
CA GLU A 142 29.26 1.14 -12.28
C GLU A 142 30.15 0.32 -11.37
N TYR A 143 29.53 -0.53 -10.56
CA TYR A 143 30.23 -1.48 -9.69
C TYR A 143 29.35 -2.70 -9.42
N GLU A 144 29.91 -3.71 -8.77
CA GLU A 144 29.18 -4.94 -8.42
C GLU A 144 29.12 -5.14 -6.91
N LEU A 145 28.03 -5.76 -6.45
CA LEU A 145 27.85 -6.19 -5.06
C LEU A 145 27.54 -7.68 -5.02
N GLU A 146 28.28 -8.40 -4.19
CA GLU A 146 28.07 -9.82 -3.91
C GLU A 146 27.23 -9.97 -2.64
N ALA A 147 26.40 -11.02 -2.62
CA ALA A 147 25.55 -11.39 -1.49
C ALA A 147 25.18 -12.87 -1.58
N ASP A 148 24.85 -13.48 -0.44
CA ASP A 148 24.40 -14.87 -0.41
C ASP A 148 22.98 -15.02 -0.97
N PHE A 149 22.11 -14.03 -0.70
CA PHE A 149 20.71 -14.02 -1.12
C PHE A 149 20.31 -12.68 -1.73
N PHE A 150 19.46 -12.72 -2.75
CA PHE A 150 18.94 -11.55 -3.45
C PHE A 150 17.41 -11.49 -3.34
N VAL A 151 16.88 -10.36 -2.87
CA VAL A 151 15.43 -10.14 -2.74
C VAL A 151 14.98 -9.00 -3.65
N ASN A 152 14.13 -9.32 -4.61
CA ASN A 152 13.44 -8.37 -5.47
C ASN A 152 12.13 -7.90 -4.81
N ALA A 153 12.21 -6.74 -4.16
CA ALA A 153 11.08 -6.02 -3.56
C ALA A 153 10.72 -4.74 -4.34
N THR A 154 10.87 -4.76 -5.67
CA THR A 154 10.79 -3.54 -6.51
C THR A 154 9.37 -3.19 -6.99
N GLY A 155 8.33 -3.76 -6.35
CA GLY A 155 6.94 -3.37 -6.58
C GLY A 155 6.51 -3.52 -8.04
N ALA A 156 6.01 -2.44 -8.64
CA ALA A 156 5.54 -2.47 -10.03
C ALA A 156 6.67 -2.79 -11.04
N TRP A 157 7.93 -2.59 -10.66
CA TRP A 157 9.11 -2.92 -11.45
C TRP A 157 9.59 -4.36 -11.26
N ALA A 158 8.93 -5.18 -10.44
CA ALA A 158 9.41 -6.52 -10.07
C ALA A 158 9.75 -7.40 -11.28
N ASN A 159 8.92 -7.42 -12.32
CA ASN A 159 9.22 -8.18 -13.53
C ASN A 159 10.40 -7.60 -14.33
N LYS A 160 10.50 -6.27 -14.42
CA LYS A 160 11.60 -5.57 -15.11
C LYS A 160 12.94 -5.91 -14.46
N VAL A 161 12.99 -5.94 -13.12
CA VAL A 161 14.20 -6.28 -12.36
C VAL A 161 14.51 -7.77 -12.40
N ALA A 162 13.52 -8.66 -12.25
CA ALA A 162 13.75 -10.10 -12.36
C ALA A 162 14.27 -10.50 -13.76
N SER A 163 13.78 -9.84 -14.81
CA SER A 163 14.20 -10.09 -16.19
C SER A 163 15.69 -9.80 -16.41
N LEU A 164 16.33 -8.95 -15.60
CA LEU A 164 17.77 -8.69 -15.63
C LEU A 164 18.60 -9.92 -15.21
N ALA A 165 17.99 -10.88 -14.52
CA ALA A 165 18.56 -12.17 -14.16
C ALA A 165 18.04 -13.32 -15.05
N GLY A 166 17.26 -13.02 -16.09
CA GLY A 166 16.60 -14.03 -16.93
C GLY A 166 15.35 -14.68 -16.30
N LEU A 167 14.85 -14.13 -15.19
CA LEU A 167 13.71 -14.64 -14.42
C LEU A 167 12.42 -13.89 -14.77
N ARG A 168 11.26 -14.47 -14.41
CA ARG A 168 9.96 -13.83 -14.63
C ARG A 168 9.19 -13.66 -13.34
N VAL A 169 8.51 -12.52 -13.23
CA VAL A 169 7.62 -12.23 -12.10
C VAL A 169 6.26 -11.80 -12.66
N PRO A 170 5.14 -12.44 -12.28
CA PRO A 170 3.84 -12.17 -12.86
C PRO A 170 3.21 -10.91 -12.28
N VAL A 171 3.82 -9.74 -12.51
CA VAL A 171 3.29 -8.44 -12.09
C VAL A 171 2.81 -7.64 -13.29
N LYS A 172 1.60 -7.10 -13.17
CA LYS A 172 1.07 -6.09 -14.09
C LYS A 172 1.00 -4.74 -13.38
N PRO A 173 1.79 -3.74 -13.82
CA PRO A 173 1.69 -2.38 -13.31
C PRO A 173 0.29 -1.82 -13.52
N SER A 174 -0.32 -1.31 -12.45
CA SER A 174 -1.61 -0.65 -12.52
C SER A 174 -1.59 0.72 -11.88
N PRO A 175 -1.35 1.78 -12.68
CA PRO A 175 -1.39 3.16 -12.21
C PRO A 175 -2.74 3.55 -11.62
N GLY A 176 -2.69 4.47 -10.66
CA GLY A 176 -3.87 5.17 -10.16
C GLY A 176 -3.61 6.65 -9.92
N VAL A 177 -4.53 7.49 -10.39
CA VAL A 177 -4.46 8.94 -10.17
C VAL A 177 -4.95 9.29 -8.77
N MET A 178 -4.29 10.25 -8.14
CA MET A 178 -4.72 10.90 -6.91
C MET A 178 -4.71 12.42 -7.11
N VAL A 179 -5.74 13.10 -6.58
CA VAL A 179 -5.92 14.55 -6.70
C VAL A 179 -5.87 15.17 -5.31
N ALA A 180 -4.83 15.97 -5.05
CA ALA A 180 -4.70 16.73 -3.82
C ALA A 180 -5.37 18.10 -3.97
N LEU A 181 -6.28 18.42 -3.06
CA LEU A 181 -6.94 19.72 -2.95
C LEU A 181 -6.18 20.63 -1.99
N ASP A 182 -6.24 21.94 -2.27
CA ASP A 182 -5.64 22.97 -1.43
C ASP A 182 -6.54 23.29 -0.23
N GLY A 183 -6.59 22.36 0.71
CA GLY A 183 -7.35 22.48 1.95
C GLY A 183 -7.76 21.12 2.53
N ARG A 184 -7.94 21.10 3.85
CA ARG A 184 -8.50 19.94 4.56
C ARG A 184 -10.02 20.11 4.65
N ILE A 185 -10.78 19.19 4.07
CA ILE A 185 -12.27 19.23 4.08
C ILE A 185 -12.86 18.54 5.30
N GLY A 186 -12.12 17.65 5.95
CA GLY A 186 -12.62 16.86 7.06
C GLY A 186 -11.51 16.36 7.97
N ASN A 187 -11.86 15.76 9.10
CA ASN A 187 -10.91 15.15 10.00
C ASN A 187 -10.73 13.65 9.71
N MET A 188 -11.84 12.89 9.69
CA MET A 188 -11.96 11.46 9.43
C MET A 188 -11.79 11.12 7.95
N VAL A 189 -11.32 9.92 7.60
CA VAL A 189 -11.28 9.47 6.20
C VAL A 189 -12.71 9.30 5.66
N PHE A 190 -13.03 9.86 4.50
CA PHE A 190 -14.33 9.62 3.86
C PHE A 190 -14.19 8.49 2.86
N ASN A 191 -15.03 7.46 2.99
CA ASN A 191 -15.14 6.36 2.06
C ASN A 191 -16.57 6.29 1.55
N ARG A 192 -16.77 5.91 0.31
CA ARG A 192 -18.10 5.56 -0.19
C ARG A 192 -18.50 4.17 0.33
N LEU A 193 -19.75 4.02 0.75
CA LEU A 193 -20.31 2.74 1.20
C LEU A 193 -20.70 1.88 0.00
N ASN A 194 -19.72 1.40 -0.75
CA ASN A 194 -19.93 0.55 -1.91
C ASN A 194 -18.80 -0.46 -2.09
N LYS A 195 -18.92 -1.30 -3.13
CA LYS A 195 -17.80 -2.12 -3.58
C LYS A 195 -16.64 -1.21 -4.02
N PRO A 196 -15.38 -1.60 -3.78
CA PRO A 196 -14.22 -0.84 -4.21
C PRO A 196 -14.30 -0.42 -5.68
N GLY A 197 -14.15 0.87 -5.93
CA GLY A 197 -14.15 1.45 -7.28
C GLY A 197 -13.36 2.75 -7.34
N ASP A 198 -13.61 3.52 -8.40
CA ASP A 198 -12.87 4.74 -8.67
C ASP A 198 -13.46 5.96 -7.94
N GLY A 199 -12.57 6.74 -7.32
CA GLY A 199 -12.89 8.01 -6.65
C GLY A 199 -13.74 7.88 -5.39
N ASP A 200 -13.63 6.76 -4.71
CA ASP A 200 -14.47 6.39 -3.57
C ASP A 200 -13.81 6.62 -2.20
N ILE A 201 -12.64 7.27 -2.16
CA ILE A 201 -11.94 7.61 -0.91
C ILE A 201 -11.46 9.05 -0.95
N ILE A 202 -11.63 9.76 0.17
CA ILE A 202 -10.99 11.04 0.44
C ILE A 202 -10.19 10.92 1.74
N VAL A 203 -8.87 11.08 1.62
CA VAL A 203 -7.93 11.00 2.74
C VAL A 203 -7.47 12.40 3.10
N HIS A 204 -7.56 12.77 4.37
CA HIS A 204 -7.05 14.05 4.85
C HIS A 204 -5.64 13.90 5.39
N HIS A 205 -4.73 14.68 4.85
CA HIS A 205 -3.33 14.65 5.23
C HIS A 205 -2.79 16.07 5.38
N ARG A 206 -2.37 16.42 6.60
CA ARG A 206 -1.89 17.77 6.96
C ARG A 206 -2.90 18.84 6.54
N GLY A 207 -2.51 19.80 5.72
CA GLY A 207 -3.37 20.87 5.20
C GLY A 207 -4.09 20.53 3.89
N THR A 208 -4.15 19.26 3.48
CA THR A 208 -4.71 18.84 2.19
C THR A 208 -5.71 17.71 2.33
N SER A 209 -6.57 17.55 1.31
CA SER A 209 -7.42 16.39 1.13
C SER A 209 -7.11 15.76 -0.21
N VAL A 210 -6.87 14.46 -0.21
CA VAL A 210 -6.53 13.69 -1.40
C VAL A 210 -7.72 12.84 -1.78
N ILE A 211 -8.23 13.03 -2.98
CA ILE A 211 -9.22 12.15 -3.58
C ILE A 211 -8.48 11.04 -4.32
N GLY A 212 -8.80 9.80 -3.99
CA GLY A 212 -8.21 8.62 -4.60
C GLY A 212 -9.28 7.57 -4.87
N THR A 213 -9.10 6.71 -5.85
CA THR A 213 -8.09 6.69 -6.91
C THR A 213 -8.74 6.08 -8.14
N THR A 214 -8.13 6.24 -9.30
CA THR A 214 -8.50 5.45 -10.49
C THR A 214 -7.61 4.24 -10.68
N SER A 215 -7.89 3.41 -11.70
CA SER A 215 -7.09 2.24 -12.04
C SER A 215 -7.10 1.93 -13.54
N TRP A 216 -5.93 1.68 -14.12
CA TRP A 216 -5.77 1.09 -15.47
C TRP A 216 -4.49 0.25 -15.51
N VAL A 217 -4.20 -0.45 -16.60
CA VAL A 217 -2.97 -1.28 -16.75
C VAL A 217 -2.03 -0.63 -17.76
N VAL A 218 -0.72 -0.70 -17.48
CA VAL A 218 0.34 -0.24 -18.40
C VAL A 218 1.42 -1.31 -18.54
N SER A 219 2.25 -1.19 -19.58
CA SER A 219 3.40 -2.07 -19.81
C SER A 219 4.64 -1.66 -19.01
N ASP A 220 4.92 -0.36 -18.91
CA ASP A 220 6.07 0.17 -18.15
C ASP A 220 5.59 1.13 -17.05
N PRO A 221 5.90 0.87 -15.76
CA PRO A 221 5.57 1.78 -14.67
C PRO A 221 6.32 3.13 -14.71
N ASP A 222 7.38 3.27 -15.51
CA ASP A 222 8.10 4.55 -15.71
C ASP A 222 7.40 5.47 -16.72
N GLU A 223 6.53 4.93 -17.58
CA GLU A 223 5.87 5.65 -18.67
C GLU A 223 4.40 5.93 -18.33
N VAL A 224 4.16 6.74 -17.30
CA VAL A 224 2.82 6.99 -16.77
C VAL A 224 2.51 8.48 -16.69
N VAL A 225 1.42 8.87 -17.35
CA VAL A 225 0.86 10.23 -17.29
C VAL A 225 -0.57 10.15 -16.74
N ALA A 226 -0.95 11.11 -15.89
CA ALA A 226 -2.31 11.20 -15.35
C ALA A 226 -3.30 11.60 -16.47
N PRO A 227 -4.29 10.75 -16.81
CA PRO A 227 -5.31 11.14 -17.78
C PRO A 227 -6.22 12.24 -17.18
N LYS A 228 -6.61 13.22 -18.00
CA LYS A 228 -7.44 14.36 -17.54
C LYS A 228 -8.82 13.89 -17.09
N GLU A 229 -9.39 12.95 -17.84
CA GLU A 229 -10.66 12.29 -17.55
C GLU A 229 -10.66 11.57 -16.20
N HIS A 230 -9.52 11.04 -15.76
CA HIS A 230 -9.38 10.45 -14.43
C HIS A 230 -9.41 11.52 -13.34
N VAL A 231 -8.76 12.67 -13.56
CA VAL A 231 -8.82 13.81 -12.63
C VAL A 231 -10.24 14.34 -12.50
N GLU A 232 -10.94 14.52 -13.62
CA GLU A 232 -12.33 14.97 -13.67
C GLU A 232 -13.28 13.97 -12.98
N LEU A 233 -13.09 12.68 -13.22
CA LEU A 233 -13.84 11.61 -12.54
C LEU A 233 -13.66 11.69 -11.02
N LEU A 234 -12.42 11.83 -10.54
CA LEU A 234 -12.12 11.92 -9.11
C LEU A 234 -12.77 13.17 -8.48
N LEU A 235 -12.67 14.33 -9.12
CA LEU A 235 -13.30 15.56 -8.63
C LEU A 235 -14.82 15.42 -8.54
N ARG A 236 -15.45 14.84 -9.58
CA ARG A 236 -16.90 14.58 -9.59
C ARG A 236 -17.31 13.64 -8.45
N ARG A 237 -16.63 12.49 -8.33
CA ARG A 237 -16.92 11.48 -7.28
C ARG A 237 -16.65 12.00 -5.88
N GLY A 238 -15.60 12.78 -5.69
CA GLY A 238 -15.33 13.47 -4.45
C GLY A 238 -16.46 14.43 -4.08
N ALA A 239 -16.92 15.25 -5.04
CA ALA A 239 -18.02 16.20 -4.83
C ALA A 239 -19.36 15.52 -4.49
N GLU A 240 -19.59 14.29 -4.95
CA GLU A 240 -20.75 13.49 -4.53
C GLU A 240 -20.73 13.20 -3.02
N MET A 241 -19.54 12.92 -2.43
CA MET A 241 -19.38 12.69 -0.99
C MET A 241 -19.27 13.98 -0.17
N ALA A 242 -18.66 15.03 -0.74
CA ALA A 242 -18.42 16.31 -0.08
C ALA A 242 -18.57 17.48 -1.09
N PRO A 243 -19.76 18.11 -1.19
CA PRO A 243 -20.06 19.11 -2.22
C PRO A 243 -19.13 20.34 -2.25
N ILE A 244 -18.47 20.65 -1.13
CA ILE A 244 -17.48 21.74 -1.06
C ILE A 244 -16.33 21.56 -2.07
N ILE A 245 -16.00 20.32 -2.45
CA ILE A 245 -14.91 19.99 -3.38
C ILE A 245 -15.07 20.70 -4.72
N SER A 246 -16.29 20.90 -5.22
CA SER A 246 -16.54 21.60 -6.49
C SER A 246 -16.06 23.06 -6.50
N LYS A 247 -15.78 23.64 -5.33
CA LYS A 247 -15.28 25.01 -5.15
C LYS A 247 -13.80 25.06 -4.78
N MET A 248 -13.16 23.90 -4.60
CA MET A 248 -11.78 23.82 -4.14
C MET A 248 -10.79 23.86 -5.29
N ARG A 249 -9.63 24.45 -5.00
CA ARG A 249 -8.50 24.48 -5.92
C ARG A 249 -7.74 23.15 -5.87
N VAL A 250 -7.42 22.58 -7.04
CA VAL A 250 -6.46 21.47 -7.13
C VAL A 250 -5.06 21.99 -6.84
N LYS A 251 -4.38 21.37 -5.88
CA LYS A 251 -3.01 21.68 -5.48
C LYS A 251 -1.99 20.86 -6.27
N ALA A 252 -2.28 19.57 -6.46
CA ALA A 252 -1.42 18.65 -7.17
C ALA A 252 -2.20 17.45 -7.71
N VAL A 253 -1.69 16.85 -8.77
CA VAL A 253 -2.13 15.56 -9.30
C VAL A 253 -0.90 14.66 -9.34
N TYR A 254 -1.03 13.44 -8.84
CA TYR A 254 0.08 12.48 -8.85
C TYR A 254 -0.43 11.07 -9.15
N VAL A 255 0.46 10.23 -9.65
CA VAL A 255 0.16 8.87 -10.07
C VAL A 255 1.13 7.91 -9.41
N SER A 256 0.64 6.73 -9.05
CA SER A 256 1.46 5.64 -8.55
C SER A 256 0.96 4.31 -9.11
N SER A 257 1.88 3.40 -9.41
CA SER A 257 1.58 2.08 -9.99
C SER A 257 1.50 1.00 -8.91
N ARG A 258 0.37 0.29 -8.87
CA ARG A 258 0.19 -0.91 -8.05
C ARG A 258 0.85 -2.11 -8.73
N PRO A 259 1.54 -3.00 -7.98
CA PRO A 259 2.01 -4.27 -8.53
C PRO A 259 0.91 -5.33 -8.48
N LEU A 260 -0.01 -5.32 -9.45
CA LEU A 260 -1.07 -6.35 -9.46
C LEU A 260 -0.48 -7.72 -9.78
N ILE A 261 -0.80 -8.71 -8.94
CA ILE A 261 -0.40 -10.10 -9.17
C ILE A 261 -1.24 -10.63 -10.34
N GLY A 262 -0.57 -11.07 -11.40
CA GLY A 262 -1.19 -11.76 -12.51
C GLY A 262 -1.61 -13.18 -12.12
N GLN A 263 -2.63 -13.72 -12.80
CA GLN A 263 -3.16 -15.08 -12.59
C GLN A 263 -2.09 -16.20 -12.69
N ALA A 264 -0.91 -15.90 -13.27
CA ALA A 264 0.20 -16.84 -13.41
C ALA A 264 1.03 -17.09 -12.13
N ALA A 265 0.65 -16.53 -10.97
CA ALA A 265 1.33 -16.76 -9.70
C ALA A 265 1.23 -18.20 -9.14
N GLN A 266 0.75 -19.17 -9.93
CA GLN A 266 0.63 -20.57 -9.53
C GLN A 266 1.96 -21.30 -9.30
N THR A 267 3.10 -20.72 -9.71
CA THR A 267 4.44 -21.29 -9.48
C THR A 267 5.09 -20.84 -8.16
N GLY A 268 4.54 -19.82 -7.49
CA GLY A 268 5.01 -19.34 -6.19
C GLY A 268 4.15 -19.86 -5.03
N ARG A 269 4.69 -19.81 -3.80
CA ARG A 269 3.90 -20.11 -2.60
C ARG A 269 3.04 -18.89 -2.28
N GLU A 270 1.74 -18.95 -2.57
CA GLU A 270 0.80 -17.89 -2.21
C GLU A 270 0.72 -17.78 -0.68
N VAL A 271 1.26 -16.69 -0.12
CA VAL A 271 1.37 -16.51 1.34
C VAL A 271 0.08 -15.92 1.91
N SER A 272 -0.55 -15.01 1.17
CA SER A 272 -1.90 -14.54 1.43
C SER A 272 -2.58 -14.21 0.11
N ARG A 273 -3.92 -14.15 0.10
CA ARG A 273 -4.70 -13.74 -1.09
C ARG A 273 -4.35 -12.34 -1.60
N SER A 274 -3.53 -11.58 -0.85
CA SER A 274 -3.13 -10.23 -1.22
C SER A 274 -1.67 -10.06 -1.64
N PHE A 275 -0.77 -10.99 -1.31
CA PHE A 275 0.65 -10.91 -1.69
C PHE A 275 1.30 -12.30 -1.82
N ALA A 276 2.39 -12.38 -2.60
CA ALA A 276 3.11 -13.63 -2.82
C ALA A 276 4.62 -13.46 -2.62
N VAL A 277 5.25 -14.54 -2.12
CA VAL A 277 6.71 -14.73 -2.11
C VAL A 277 7.02 -15.79 -3.17
N ILE A 278 7.94 -15.45 -4.06
CA ILE A 278 8.36 -16.31 -5.17
C ILE A 278 9.81 -16.72 -4.92
N ASP A 279 10.02 -18.02 -4.87
CA ASP A 279 11.35 -18.66 -4.88
C ASP A 279 11.66 -19.07 -6.32
N HIS A 280 12.73 -18.50 -6.87
CA HIS A 280 13.11 -18.71 -8.27
C HIS A 280 13.99 -19.95 -8.48
N SER A 281 14.15 -20.82 -7.47
CA SER A 281 14.80 -22.12 -7.61
C SER A 281 14.17 -22.97 -8.72
N SER A 282 12.85 -22.89 -8.87
CA SER A 282 12.10 -23.57 -9.93
C SER A 282 12.38 -23.04 -11.35
N GLU A 283 12.88 -21.80 -11.45
CA GLU A 283 13.36 -21.19 -12.70
C GLU A 283 14.89 -21.35 -12.87
N GLY A 284 15.53 -22.15 -12.01
CA GLY A 284 16.96 -22.47 -12.09
C GLY A 284 17.88 -21.48 -11.38
N VAL A 285 17.36 -20.59 -10.54
CA VAL A 285 18.15 -19.65 -9.73
C VAL A 285 17.81 -19.78 -8.24
N SER A 286 18.66 -20.44 -7.46
CA SER A 286 18.32 -20.88 -6.10
C SER A 286 18.39 -19.82 -5.00
N ASN A 287 19.07 -18.69 -5.24
CA ASN A 287 19.29 -17.65 -4.23
C ASN A 287 18.65 -16.29 -4.60
N PHE A 288 17.66 -16.31 -5.48
CA PHE A 288 16.90 -15.11 -5.87
C PHE A 288 15.42 -15.28 -5.52
N PHE A 289 14.86 -14.30 -4.82
CA PHE A 289 13.48 -14.32 -4.34
C PHE A 289 12.77 -13.03 -4.74
N SER A 290 11.47 -13.10 -5.03
CA SER A 290 10.66 -11.91 -5.30
C SER A 290 9.49 -11.81 -4.33
N ILE A 291 9.14 -10.58 -3.94
CA ILE A 291 7.91 -10.30 -3.18
C ILE A 291 7.03 -9.32 -3.94
N ILE A 292 5.77 -9.69 -4.15
CA ILE A 292 4.84 -8.96 -5.02
C ILE A 292 3.45 -8.82 -4.41
N GLY A 293 2.70 -7.84 -4.93
CA GLY A 293 1.37 -7.50 -4.45
C GLY A 293 1.41 -6.73 -3.14
N GLY A 294 0.44 -7.03 -2.28
CA GLY A 294 0.31 -6.45 -0.95
C GLY A 294 -0.27 -5.05 -0.93
N LYS A 295 -0.27 -4.50 0.28
CA LYS A 295 -0.75 -3.16 0.58
C LYS A 295 0.25 -2.51 1.51
N PHE A 296 0.27 -1.18 1.55
CA PHE A 296 1.13 -0.49 2.50
C PHE A 296 0.90 -0.97 3.94
N ILE A 297 -0.37 -1.18 4.32
CA ILE A 297 -0.69 -1.61 5.69
C ILE A 297 -0.15 -3.01 6.01
N THR A 298 0.01 -3.89 5.03
CA THR A 298 0.51 -5.26 5.23
C THR A 298 2.01 -5.39 4.95
N ALA A 299 2.73 -4.27 4.72
CA ALA A 299 4.15 -4.29 4.36
C ALA A 299 5.05 -4.94 5.43
N ARG A 300 4.70 -4.83 6.72
CA ARG A 300 5.44 -5.47 7.81
C ARG A 300 5.26 -6.99 7.78
N LEU A 301 4.02 -7.48 7.68
CA LEU A 301 3.74 -8.91 7.49
C LEU A 301 4.42 -9.47 6.24
N MET A 302 4.38 -8.74 5.13
CA MET A 302 5.10 -9.11 3.91
C MET A 302 6.61 -9.29 4.16
N ALA A 303 7.23 -8.32 4.84
CA ALA A 303 8.65 -8.39 5.17
C ALA A 303 8.97 -9.54 6.14
N GLU A 304 8.09 -9.81 7.11
CA GLU A 304 8.21 -10.98 7.99
C GLU A 304 8.20 -12.28 7.18
N LYS A 305 7.24 -12.45 6.27
CA LYS A 305 7.10 -13.69 5.49
C LYS A 305 8.27 -13.90 4.52
N MET A 306 8.78 -12.83 3.92
CA MET A 306 10.03 -12.90 3.15
C MET A 306 11.21 -13.25 4.07
N GLY A 307 11.29 -12.63 5.25
CA GLY A 307 12.32 -12.93 6.24
C GLY A 307 12.30 -14.40 6.68
N ASP A 308 11.13 -14.97 6.92
CA ASP A 308 10.93 -16.39 7.26
C ASP A 308 11.54 -17.29 6.18
N VAL A 309 11.26 -17.02 4.90
CA VAL A 309 11.80 -17.78 3.76
C VAL A 309 13.32 -17.68 3.68
N ILE A 310 13.89 -16.48 3.82
CA ILE A 310 15.35 -16.31 3.81
C ILE A 310 16.00 -17.01 5.01
N CYS A 311 15.41 -16.93 6.20
CA CYS A 311 15.91 -17.60 7.39
C CYS A 311 15.91 -19.13 7.22
N GLU A 312 14.87 -19.71 6.61
CA GLU A 312 14.81 -21.14 6.26
C GLU A 312 16.00 -21.54 5.36
N HIS A 313 16.27 -20.78 4.29
CA HIS A 313 17.38 -21.04 3.37
C HIS A 313 18.75 -20.83 4.01
N ALA A 314 18.86 -19.86 4.92
CA ALA A 314 20.09 -19.58 5.66
C ALA A 314 20.34 -20.54 6.84
N GLY A 315 19.41 -21.46 7.13
CA GLY A 315 19.50 -22.34 8.31
C GLY A 315 19.36 -21.60 9.65
N VAL A 316 18.72 -20.43 9.65
CA VAL A 316 18.50 -19.59 10.83
C VAL A 316 17.11 -19.88 11.39
N SER A 317 17.05 -20.34 12.65
CA SER A 317 15.79 -20.53 13.37
C SER A 317 15.60 -19.42 14.40
N ALA A 318 14.97 -18.32 13.99
CA ALA A 318 14.65 -17.20 14.86
C ALA A 318 13.27 -16.61 14.51
N PRO A 319 12.39 -16.37 15.50
CA PRO A 319 11.09 -15.77 15.21
C PRO A 319 11.22 -14.28 14.88
N SER A 320 10.37 -13.80 13.98
CA SER A 320 10.21 -12.36 13.73
C SER A 320 9.75 -11.63 15.00
N ARG A 321 10.42 -10.53 15.31
CA ARG A 321 10.09 -9.64 16.44
C ARG A 321 9.44 -8.33 15.98
N THR A 322 9.20 -8.18 14.68
CA THR A 322 8.83 -6.90 14.06
C THR A 322 7.43 -6.42 14.45
N ALA A 323 6.56 -7.31 14.93
CA ALA A 323 5.24 -6.94 15.44
C ALA A 323 5.26 -6.27 16.82
N GLU A 324 6.39 -6.36 17.54
CA GLU A 324 6.53 -5.92 18.93
C GLU A 324 7.54 -4.79 19.07
N LEU A 325 8.55 -4.77 18.20
CA LEU A 325 9.62 -3.78 18.23
C LEU A 325 9.15 -2.41 17.73
N PRO A 326 9.24 -1.35 18.56
CA PRO A 326 8.95 0.00 18.10
C PRO A 326 9.89 0.43 16.95
N LEU A 327 9.33 1.10 15.95
CA LEU A 327 10.12 1.67 14.86
C LEU A 327 10.94 2.86 15.36
N VAL A 328 12.19 2.91 14.93
CA VAL A 328 13.05 4.07 15.10
C VAL A 328 12.42 5.28 14.43
N PRO A 329 12.37 6.45 15.09
CA PRO A 329 11.84 7.67 14.49
C PRO A 329 12.48 8.04 13.16
N TYR A 330 11.64 8.42 12.18
CA TYR A 330 12.06 8.70 10.80
C TYR A 330 13.23 9.70 10.67
N TRP A 331 13.37 10.67 11.59
CA TRP A 331 14.44 11.64 11.53
C TRP A 331 15.84 11.05 11.82
N HIS A 332 15.92 9.89 12.47
CA HIS A 332 17.20 9.19 12.65
C HIS A 332 17.71 8.54 11.38
N PHE A 333 16.92 8.49 10.30
CA PHE A 333 17.44 8.05 9.00
C PHE A 333 18.55 8.99 8.50
N PHE A 334 18.38 10.29 8.72
CA PHE A 334 19.29 11.35 8.25
C PHE A 334 20.50 11.60 9.16
N GLY A 335 20.48 11.07 10.39
CA GLY A 335 21.55 11.22 11.37
C GLY A 335 22.62 10.13 11.28
#